data_AF-A0A257W4G6-F1
#
_entry.id   AF-A0A257W4G6-F1
#
_cell.length_a   1.000
_cell.length_b   1.000
_cell.length_c   1.000
_cell.angle_alpha   90.00
_cell.angle_beta   90.00
_cell.angle_gamma   90.00
#
_symmetry.space_group_name_H-M   'P 1'
#
loop_
_entity.id
_entity.type
_entity.pdbx_description
1 polymer ?
#
loop_
_entity_poly.entity_id
_entity_poly.type
_entity_poly.pdbx_seq_one_letter_code
_entity_poly.pdbx_strand_id
1 'polypeptide(L)'
;SPFDPHYLEPENPTPSDTPPTQASYNLKGKEWQKIDYDWLQSGGSLALRMNSKTNNLSLAIAIEFEDSGRVMLFPGDAEYGSWASWHDIQWNLPSRNGKPHFTQDLLSRTVFYKVAHHLSHNGTAKRLGLEMMEDKDLVAMATLDYDVISSGWTGTMPNRDIVRDLIRKTKGRLMIMNTDNLFLDFNNQEPLIDKIKDGRKNMSKKEADEFKKYLKETELYIQYTVKGK
;
A
#
# COMPACT_ATOMS: atom_id res chain seq x y z
N SER A 1 -6.52 -5.21 25.20
CA SER A 1 -6.07 -4.22 24.21
C SER A 1 -5.15 -4.92 23.23
N PRO A 2 -5.23 -4.66 21.90
CA PRO A 2 -4.35 -5.27 20.90
C PRO A 2 -2.93 -4.68 20.87
N PHE A 3 -2.64 -3.69 21.71
CA PHE A 3 -1.32 -3.07 21.80
C PHE A 3 -0.52 -3.62 22.98
N ASP A 4 0.79 -3.78 22.77
CA ASP A 4 1.74 -4.17 23.82
C ASP A 4 1.64 -3.15 24.97
N PRO A 5 1.44 -3.61 26.22
CA PRO A 5 1.30 -2.75 27.40
C PRO A 5 2.44 -1.74 27.58
N HIS A 6 3.63 -2.00 27.06
CA HIS A 6 4.77 -1.06 27.12
C HIS A 6 4.57 0.21 26.30
N TYR A 7 3.63 0.22 25.35
CA TYR A 7 3.32 1.36 24.48
C TYR A 7 1.97 2.01 24.82
N LEU A 8 1.30 1.54 25.87
CA LEU A 8 0.10 2.18 26.37
C LEU A 8 0.49 3.34 27.27
N GLU A 9 0.01 4.55 26.94
CA GLU A 9 0.10 5.66 27.88
C GLU A 9 -0.87 5.40 29.05
N PRO A 10 -0.46 5.63 30.31
CA PRO A 10 -1.36 5.53 31.44
C PRO A 10 -2.46 6.59 31.34
N GLU A 11 -3.67 6.29 31.84
CA GLU A 11 -4.82 7.19 31.79
C GLU A 11 -4.57 8.56 32.49
N ASN A 12 -3.53 8.66 33.34
CA ASN A 12 -3.07 9.89 33.96
C ASN A 12 -1.52 9.93 34.00
N PRO A 13 -0.84 10.43 32.95
CA PRO A 13 0.61 10.48 32.92
C PRO A 13 1.16 11.55 33.88
N THR A 14 2.13 11.17 34.71
CA THR A 14 2.93 12.13 35.49
C THR A 14 4.12 12.63 34.66
N PRO A 15 4.75 13.77 34.99
CA PRO A 15 5.91 14.29 34.25
C PRO A 15 7.12 13.33 34.20
N SER A 16 7.18 12.32 35.08
CA SER A 16 8.18 11.26 35.07
C SER A 16 7.85 10.09 34.13
N ASP A 17 6.61 9.99 33.67
CA ASP A 17 6.15 8.97 32.73
C ASP A 17 6.40 9.45 31.30
N THR A 18 7.68 9.58 30.92
CA THR A 18 8.00 9.80 29.50
C THR A 18 7.78 8.47 28.78
N PRO A 19 6.75 8.31 27.94
CA PRO A 19 6.57 7.06 27.24
C PRO A 19 7.80 6.78 26.38
N PRO A 20 8.19 5.50 26.17
CA PRO A 20 9.35 5.15 25.36
C PRO A 20 9.32 5.79 23.95
N THR A 21 8.11 6.13 23.49
CA THR A 21 7.81 6.85 22.25
C THR A 21 8.33 8.29 22.26
N GLN A 22 8.22 9.05 23.35
CA GLN A 22 8.73 10.44 23.40
C GLN A 22 10.25 10.50 23.47
N ALA A 23 10.88 9.59 24.22
CA ALA A 23 12.34 9.50 24.27
C ALA A 23 12.92 9.10 22.91
N SER A 24 12.26 8.17 22.18
CA SER A 24 12.66 7.76 20.84
C SER A 24 12.35 8.79 19.75
N TYR A 25 11.22 9.50 19.85
CA TYR A 25 10.85 10.59 18.95
C TYR A 25 11.85 11.76 19.04
N ASN A 26 12.35 12.05 20.23
CA ASN A 26 13.30 13.16 20.47
C ASN A 26 14.77 12.76 20.37
N LEU A 27 15.10 11.57 19.83
CA LEU A 27 16.48 11.15 19.64
C LEU A 27 17.23 12.10 18.69
N LYS A 28 18.35 12.65 19.19
CA LYS A 28 19.29 13.42 18.37
C LYS A 28 19.77 12.58 17.18
N GLY A 29 19.73 13.17 15.97
CA GLY A 29 20.12 12.51 14.72
C GLY A 29 18.99 11.73 14.00
N LYS A 30 17.77 11.69 14.55
CA LYS A 30 16.57 11.12 13.91
C LYS A 30 15.51 12.17 13.57
N GLU A 31 15.91 13.41 13.40
CA GLU A 31 15.02 14.54 13.12
C GLU A 31 14.15 14.32 11.88
N TRP A 32 14.65 13.60 10.87
CA TRP A 32 13.90 13.22 9.67
C TRP A 32 12.73 12.24 9.91
N GLN A 33 12.66 11.59 11.08
CA GLN A 33 11.56 10.71 11.47
C GLN A 33 10.44 11.46 12.18
N LYS A 34 10.65 12.74 12.48
CA LYS A 34 9.65 13.58 13.12
C LYS A 34 8.65 14.09 12.10
N ILE A 35 7.38 14.11 12.49
CA ILE A 35 6.33 14.82 11.75
C ILE A 35 6.17 16.15 12.46
N ASP A 36 6.98 17.13 12.08
CA ASP A 36 6.92 18.47 12.68
C ASP A 36 5.65 19.23 12.24
N TYR A 37 5.37 20.31 12.97
CA TYR A 37 4.09 21.04 13.04
C TYR A 37 3.46 21.43 11.68
N ASP A 38 4.24 21.61 10.61
CA ASP A 38 3.73 22.03 9.29
C ASP A 38 2.88 20.95 8.59
N TRP A 39 3.25 19.68 8.74
CA TRP A 39 2.48 18.56 8.18
C TRP A 39 1.22 18.28 9.00
N LEU A 40 1.28 18.48 10.31
CA LEU A 40 0.17 18.23 11.23
C LEU A 40 -1.00 19.20 11.02
N GLN A 41 -0.71 20.49 10.77
CA GLN A 41 -1.75 21.51 10.53
C GLN A 41 -2.45 21.33 9.17
N SER A 42 -1.67 20.97 8.15
CA SER A 42 -2.16 20.72 6.79
C SER A 42 -2.92 19.38 6.69
N GLY A 43 -2.37 18.32 7.30
CA GLY A 43 -2.98 16.99 7.34
C GLY A 43 -4.19 16.90 8.29
N GLY A 44 -4.14 17.60 9.43
CA GLY A 44 -5.24 17.63 10.40
C GLY A 44 -6.48 18.33 9.86
N SER A 45 -6.32 19.46 9.18
CA SER A 45 -7.45 20.14 8.52
C SER A 45 -8.02 19.35 7.33
N LEU A 46 -7.19 18.59 6.61
CA LEU A 46 -7.63 17.66 5.56
C LEU A 46 -8.42 16.48 6.14
N ALA A 47 -7.90 15.83 7.19
CA ALA A 47 -8.54 14.71 7.87
C ALA A 47 -9.88 15.10 8.54
N LEU A 48 -9.95 16.29 9.14
CA LEU A 48 -11.20 16.81 9.75
C LEU A 48 -12.25 17.17 8.69
N ARG A 49 -11.84 17.71 7.53
CA ARG A 49 -12.75 17.98 6.41
C ARG A 49 -13.33 16.70 5.82
N MET A 50 -12.57 15.61 5.80
CA MET A 50 -13.05 14.28 5.36
C MET A 50 -14.12 13.69 6.28
N ASN A 51 -14.00 13.87 7.61
CA ASN A 51 -14.94 13.27 8.55
C ASN A 51 -16.34 13.94 8.53
N SER A 52 -16.43 15.21 8.12
CA SER A 52 -17.67 15.99 8.22
C SER A 52 -18.65 15.84 7.03
N LYS A 53 -18.27 15.13 5.95
CA LYS A 53 -19.11 15.00 4.75
C LYS A 53 -19.07 13.57 4.18
N THR A 54 -20.10 12.78 4.53
CA THR A 54 -20.77 11.74 3.71
C THR A 54 -19.95 10.63 3.03
N ASN A 55 -20.31 9.38 3.34
CA ASN A 55 -20.13 8.11 2.62
C ASN A 55 -19.07 8.06 1.49
N ASN A 56 -17.98 7.33 1.78
CA ASN A 56 -17.03 6.74 0.83
C ASN A 56 -15.93 7.64 0.22
N LEU A 57 -15.48 8.69 0.92
CA LEU A 57 -14.30 9.46 0.53
C LEU A 57 -13.02 8.90 1.17
N SER A 58 -12.53 7.77 0.65
CA SER A 58 -11.12 7.40 0.87
C SER A 58 -10.23 8.43 0.18
N LEU A 59 -9.34 9.07 0.95
CA LEU A 59 -8.31 9.93 0.39
C LEU A 59 -7.29 9.06 -0.34
N ALA A 60 -7.20 9.25 -1.65
CA ALA A 60 -6.15 8.67 -2.47
C ALA A 60 -5.00 9.67 -2.60
N ILE A 61 -3.77 9.20 -2.37
CA ILE A 61 -2.54 9.98 -2.48
C ILE A 61 -1.64 9.30 -3.51
N ALA A 62 -1.07 10.09 -4.40
CA ALA A 62 0.03 9.68 -5.26
C ALA A 62 1.23 10.60 -5.03
N ILE A 63 2.40 10.01 -4.80
CA ILE A 63 3.65 10.74 -4.61
C ILE A 63 4.53 10.47 -5.82
N GLU A 64 4.86 11.52 -6.57
CA GLU A 64 5.77 11.45 -7.71
C GLU A 64 7.18 11.91 -7.30
N PHE A 65 8.20 11.13 -7.64
CA PHE A 65 9.59 11.53 -7.52
C PHE A 65 9.99 12.32 -8.77
N GLU A 66 10.35 13.60 -8.62
CA GLU A 66 10.56 14.51 -9.76
C GLU A 66 11.68 14.09 -10.70
N ASP A 67 12.75 13.52 -10.14
CA ASP A 67 13.98 13.11 -10.83
C ASP A 67 13.77 11.95 -11.81
N SER A 68 12.91 11.00 -11.42
CA SER A 68 12.68 9.75 -12.13
C SER A 68 11.28 9.65 -12.74
N GLY A 69 10.36 10.50 -12.30
CA GLY A 69 8.93 10.39 -12.60
C GLY A 69 8.29 9.13 -12.04
N ARG A 70 8.90 8.45 -11.06
CA ARG A 70 8.30 7.25 -10.45
C ARG A 70 7.20 7.63 -9.48
N VAL A 71 6.19 6.78 -9.35
CA VAL A 71 5.02 7.07 -8.51
C VAL A 71 4.83 6.02 -7.42
N MET A 72 4.55 6.47 -6.21
CA MET A 72 3.97 5.66 -5.14
C MET A 72 2.49 5.99 -5.01
N LEU A 73 1.63 4.96 -5.06
CA LEU A 73 0.18 5.10 -5.02
C LEU A 73 -0.40 4.52 -3.73
N PHE A 74 -1.16 5.36 -3.02
CA PHE A 74 -1.84 5.07 -1.76
C PHE A 74 -3.33 5.41 -1.88
N PRO A 75 -4.15 4.50 -2.41
CA PRO A 75 -5.58 4.75 -2.68
C PRO A 75 -6.48 4.65 -1.43
N GLY A 76 -5.92 4.40 -0.24
CA GLY A 76 -6.72 4.17 0.98
C GLY A 76 -7.62 2.93 0.83
N ASP A 77 -8.91 3.12 1.10
CA ASP A 77 -9.98 2.13 0.89
C ASP A 77 -10.88 2.53 -0.29
N ALA A 78 -10.30 3.19 -1.30
CA ALA A 78 -11.00 3.52 -2.54
C ALA A 78 -11.71 2.30 -3.10
N GLU A 79 -12.93 2.51 -3.56
CA GLU A 79 -13.72 1.50 -4.26
C GLU A 79 -13.82 1.85 -5.74
N TYR A 80 -14.42 0.97 -6.54
CA TYR A 80 -14.56 1.16 -8.00
C TYR A 80 -15.04 2.57 -8.40
N GLY A 81 -16.00 3.15 -7.67
CA GLY A 81 -16.50 4.51 -7.93
C GLY A 81 -15.42 5.58 -7.78
N SER A 82 -14.55 5.46 -6.77
CA SER A 82 -13.38 6.33 -6.61
C SER A 82 -12.45 6.22 -7.82
N TRP A 83 -12.07 5.00 -8.21
CA TRP A 83 -11.18 4.76 -9.36
C TRP A 83 -11.73 5.34 -10.66
N ALA A 84 -13.04 5.16 -10.90
CA ALA A 84 -13.70 5.70 -12.07
C ALA A 84 -13.64 7.23 -12.10
N SER A 85 -13.96 7.88 -10.97
CA SER A 85 -13.98 9.34 -10.86
C SER A 85 -12.62 10.00 -11.14
N TRP A 86 -11.50 9.31 -10.90
CA TRP A 86 -10.17 9.87 -11.11
C TRP A 86 -9.83 10.10 -12.59
N HIS A 87 -10.51 9.39 -13.49
CA HIS A 87 -10.36 9.58 -14.94
C HIS A 87 -11.15 10.76 -15.48
N ASP A 88 -12.07 11.32 -14.70
CA ASP A 88 -12.86 12.48 -15.08
C ASP A 88 -12.23 13.81 -14.60
N ILE A 89 -11.21 13.74 -13.73
CA ILE A 89 -10.50 14.91 -13.20
C ILE A 89 -9.72 15.60 -14.32
N GLN A 90 -10.03 16.88 -14.53
CA GLN A 90 -9.31 17.73 -15.49
C GLN A 90 -8.01 18.24 -14.87
N TRP A 91 -6.92 17.52 -15.11
CA TRP A 91 -5.59 17.91 -14.65
C TRP A 91 -4.96 18.95 -15.56
N ASN A 92 -4.51 20.07 -15.00
CA ASN A 92 -3.75 21.11 -15.70
C ASN A 92 -2.24 20.80 -15.72
N LEU A 93 -1.87 19.52 -15.87
CA LEU A 93 -0.48 19.05 -15.90
C LEU A 93 -0.26 18.17 -17.13
N PRO A 94 0.88 18.29 -17.83
CA PRO A 94 1.18 17.44 -18.97
C PRO A 94 1.53 16.02 -18.52
N SER A 95 1.16 15.03 -19.33
CA SER A 95 1.63 13.64 -19.18
C SER A 95 3.14 13.56 -19.42
N ARG A 96 3.88 12.82 -18.58
CA ARG A 96 5.33 12.64 -18.77
C ARG A 96 5.70 11.58 -19.81
N ASN A 97 4.84 10.59 -20.04
CA ASN A 97 5.13 9.46 -20.93
C ASN A 97 4.27 9.42 -22.21
N GLY A 98 3.62 10.53 -22.56
CA GLY A 98 2.79 10.63 -23.77
C GLY A 98 1.44 9.93 -23.69
N LYS A 99 0.98 9.45 -22.51
CA LYS A 99 -0.39 8.95 -22.35
C LYS A 99 -1.39 10.10 -22.52
N PRO A 100 -2.59 9.81 -23.07
CA PRO A 100 -3.58 10.84 -23.41
C PRO A 100 -4.19 11.53 -22.19
N HIS A 101 -4.17 10.88 -21.02
CA HIS A 101 -4.74 11.40 -19.78
C HIS A 101 -3.72 11.33 -18.64
N PHE A 102 -3.65 12.38 -17.82
CA PHE A 102 -2.69 12.49 -16.71
C PHE A 102 -2.83 11.35 -15.69
N THR A 103 -4.06 10.96 -15.34
CA THR A 103 -4.29 9.82 -14.43
C THR A 103 -3.71 8.53 -15.02
N GLN A 104 -3.82 8.31 -16.33
CA GLN A 104 -3.27 7.11 -16.97
C GLN A 104 -1.73 7.16 -17.02
N ASP A 105 -1.14 8.33 -17.30
CA ASP A 105 0.30 8.56 -17.20
C ASP A 105 0.81 8.21 -15.78
N LEU A 106 0.20 8.80 -14.76
CA LEU A 106 0.56 8.59 -13.36
C LEU A 106 0.45 7.11 -12.94
N LEU A 107 -0.66 6.43 -13.28
CA LEU A 107 -0.83 5.00 -13.00
C LEU A 107 0.23 4.14 -13.68
N SER A 108 0.55 4.44 -14.95
CA SER A 108 1.53 3.67 -15.71
C SER A 108 2.97 3.78 -15.19
N ARG A 109 3.29 4.85 -14.45
CA ARG A 109 4.58 5.07 -13.78
C ARG A 109 4.62 4.62 -12.32
N THR A 110 3.54 3.98 -11.84
CA THR A 110 3.45 3.50 -10.46
C THR A 110 4.41 2.33 -10.23
N VAL A 111 5.37 2.52 -9.31
CA VAL A 111 6.35 1.50 -8.91
C VAL A 111 6.01 0.88 -7.55
N PHE A 112 5.23 1.58 -6.73
CA PHE A 112 4.73 1.06 -5.46
C PHE A 112 3.23 1.29 -5.36
N TYR A 113 2.47 0.24 -5.07
CA TYR A 113 1.04 0.26 -4.91
C TYR A 113 0.62 -0.30 -3.55
N LYS A 114 0.10 0.54 -2.65
CA LYS A 114 -0.67 0.04 -1.51
C LYS A 114 -2.02 -0.42 -2.02
N VAL A 115 -2.32 -1.71 -1.91
CA VAL A 115 -3.57 -2.27 -2.41
C VAL A 115 -4.76 -1.63 -1.70
N ALA A 116 -5.68 -1.10 -2.49
CA ALA A 116 -6.90 -0.49 -1.99
C ALA A 116 -7.76 -1.48 -1.22
N HIS A 117 -8.35 -0.99 -0.11
CA HIS A 117 -9.45 -1.66 0.59
C HIS A 117 -9.13 -3.13 0.94
N HIS A 118 -7.90 -3.40 1.40
CA HIS A 118 -7.53 -4.69 2.00
C HIS A 118 -7.78 -5.93 1.11
N LEU A 119 -7.66 -5.81 -0.23
CA LEU A 119 -7.99 -6.88 -1.20
C LEU A 119 -9.49 -7.22 -1.29
N SER A 120 -10.38 -6.29 -0.90
CA SER A 120 -11.81 -6.40 -1.17
C SER A 120 -12.10 -6.54 -2.67
N HIS A 121 -13.18 -7.25 -2.99
CA HIS A 121 -13.67 -7.42 -4.35
C HIS A 121 -13.99 -6.11 -5.10
N ASN A 122 -14.30 -5.03 -4.39
CA ASN A 122 -14.57 -3.71 -4.95
C ASN A 122 -13.40 -2.73 -4.81
N GLY A 123 -12.29 -3.13 -4.17
CA GLY A 123 -11.21 -2.24 -3.76
C GLY A 123 -10.33 -1.78 -4.91
N THR A 124 -9.86 -2.69 -5.77
CA THR A 124 -8.99 -2.34 -6.90
C THR A 124 -9.74 -2.45 -8.21
N ALA A 125 -9.93 -1.34 -8.93
CA ALA A 125 -10.48 -1.39 -10.28
C ALA A 125 -9.46 -2.04 -11.23
N LYS A 126 -9.88 -3.11 -11.93
CA LYS A 126 -9.02 -3.83 -12.86
C LYS A 126 -8.62 -2.97 -14.06
N ARG A 127 -9.57 -2.63 -14.93
CA ARG A 127 -9.32 -1.89 -16.18
C ARG A 127 -8.89 -0.43 -15.96
N LEU A 128 -9.48 0.23 -14.98
CA LEU A 128 -9.26 1.66 -14.67
C LEU A 128 -8.13 1.89 -13.65
N GLY A 129 -7.49 0.82 -13.16
CA GLY A 129 -6.47 0.89 -12.12
C GLY A 129 -5.32 -0.06 -12.42
N LEU A 130 -5.42 -1.30 -11.92
CA LEU A 130 -4.31 -2.25 -11.93
C LEU A 130 -3.76 -2.58 -13.34
N GLU A 131 -4.63 -2.64 -14.36
CA GLU A 131 -4.17 -2.89 -15.74
C GLU A 131 -3.35 -1.73 -16.31
N MET A 132 -3.63 -0.50 -15.86
CA MET A 132 -2.89 0.70 -16.26
C MET A 132 -1.55 0.86 -15.54
N MET A 133 -1.30 0.09 -14.47
CA MET A 133 0.03 0.03 -13.84
C MET A 133 0.95 -0.86 -14.69
N GLU A 134 1.84 -0.22 -15.43
CA GLU A 134 2.65 -0.84 -16.49
C GLU A 134 4.15 -0.89 -16.15
N ASP A 135 4.59 -0.22 -15.08
CA ASP A 135 6.00 -0.22 -14.70
C ASP A 135 6.48 -1.64 -14.33
N LYS A 136 7.61 -2.04 -14.92
CA LYS A 136 8.22 -3.37 -14.70
C LYS A 136 8.71 -3.58 -13.25
N ASP A 137 8.96 -2.49 -12.54
CA ASP A 137 9.45 -2.47 -11.16
C ASP A 137 8.29 -2.39 -10.16
N LEU A 138 7.04 -2.53 -10.60
CA LEU A 138 5.84 -2.50 -9.76
C LEU A 138 5.93 -3.52 -8.60
N VAL A 139 5.67 -3.00 -7.40
CA VAL A 139 5.54 -3.72 -6.14
C VAL A 139 4.18 -3.41 -5.57
N ALA A 140 3.52 -4.40 -4.98
CA ALA A 140 2.25 -4.20 -4.29
C ALA A 140 2.34 -4.62 -2.82
N MET A 141 1.66 -3.88 -1.95
CA MET A 141 1.52 -4.18 -0.53
C MET A 141 0.05 -4.20 -0.14
N ALA A 142 -0.44 -5.33 0.37
CA ALA A 142 -1.79 -5.45 0.90
C ALA A 142 -1.76 -5.56 2.43
N THR A 143 -2.51 -4.70 3.09
CA THR A 143 -2.72 -4.74 4.54
C THR A 143 -3.86 -5.70 4.87
N LEU A 144 -3.70 -7.00 4.61
CA LEU A 144 -4.71 -8.00 4.99
C LEU A 144 -4.17 -8.87 6.12
N ASP A 145 -4.97 -8.97 7.18
CA ASP A 145 -4.78 -9.94 8.26
C ASP A 145 -6.12 -10.57 8.61
N TYR A 146 -6.23 -11.87 8.34
CA TYR A 146 -7.47 -12.62 8.39
C TYR A 146 -7.92 -12.91 9.82
N ASP A 147 -7.01 -12.82 10.78
CA ASP A 147 -7.33 -13.08 12.20
C ASP A 147 -8.11 -11.91 12.83
N VAL A 148 -8.08 -10.74 12.19
CA VAL A 148 -8.71 -9.51 12.68
C VAL A 148 -9.85 -8.99 11.79
N ILE A 149 -10.18 -9.69 10.68
CA ILE A 149 -11.32 -9.29 9.85
C ILE A 149 -12.66 -9.67 10.50
N SER A 150 -13.66 -8.80 10.34
CA SER A 150 -15.02 -9.12 10.75
C SER A 150 -15.58 -10.27 9.91
N SER A 151 -16.30 -11.19 10.55
CA SER A 151 -16.82 -12.42 9.94
C SER A 151 -17.65 -12.20 8.68
N GLY A 152 -18.34 -11.05 8.58
CA GLY A 152 -19.12 -10.66 7.40
C GLY A 152 -18.30 -10.44 6.11
N TRP A 153 -16.98 -10.26 6.22
CA TRP A 153 -16.10 -9.96 5.08
C TRP A 153 -15.28 -11.15 4.60
N THR A 154 -15.23 -12.24 5.39
CA THR A 154 -14.48 -13.49 5.10
C THR A 154 -14.86 -14.15 3.77
N GLY A 155 -16.10 -13.97 3.30
CA GLY A 155 -16.53 -14.51 2.00
C GLY A 155 -16.04 -13.72 0.78
N THR A 156 -15.57 -12.49 0.97
CA THR A 156 -15.26 -11.54 -0.12
C THR A 156 -13.80 -11.11 -0.19
N MET A 157 -13.02 -11.48 0.83
CA MET A 157 -11.60 -11.17 0.98
C MET A 157 -10.81 -12.47 1.26
N PRO A 158 -9.57 -12.61 0.75
CA PRO A 158 -9.03 -11.84 -0.36
C PRO A 158 -9.80 -12.13 -1.66
N ASN A 159 -10.01 -11.11 -2.50
CA ASN A 159 -10.47 -11.35 -3.86
C ASN A 159 -9.37 -12.08 -4.66
N ARG A 160 -9.62 -13.36 -4.95
CA ARG A 160 -8.66 -14.26 -5.60
C ARG A 160 -8.25 -13.79 -7.00
N ASP A 161 -9.14 -13.15 -7.75
CA ASP A 161 -8.83 -12.65 -9.11
C ASP A 161 -7.91 -11.43 -9.07
N ILE A 162 -8.17 -10.50 -8.15
CA ILE A 162 -7.28 -9.35 -7.91
C ILE A 162 -5.91 -9.85 -7.45
N VAL A 163 -5.86 -10.82 -6.54
CA VAL A 163 -4.60 -11.42 -6.08
C VAL A 163 -3.82 -12.05 -7.23
N ARG A 164 -4.47 -12.84 -8.12
CA ARG A 164 -3.84 -13.41 -9.31
C ARG A 164 -3.27 -12.31 -10.21
N ASP A 165 -4.04 -11.26 -10.46
CA ASP A 165 -3.59 -10.15 -11.29
C ASP A 165 -2.41 -9.40 -10.66
N LEU A 166 -2.41 -9.20 -9.35
CA LEU A 166 -1.30 -8.59 -8.60
C LEU A 166 -0.04 -9.47 -8.66
N ILE A 167 -0.14 -10.77 -8.43
CA ILE A 167 1.00 -11.70 -8.54
C ILE A 167 1.60 -11.64 -9.94
N ARG A 168 0.76 -11.65 -10.97
CA ARG A 168 1.18 -11.57 -12.37
C ARG A 168 1.87 -10.24 -12.68
N LYS A 169 1.22 -9.11 -12.37
CA LYS A 169 1.72 -7.76 -12.67
C LYS A 169 3.02 -7.44 -11.94
N THR A 170 3.13 -7.84 -10.68
CA THR A 170 4.31 -7.60 -9.85
C THR A 170 5.41 -8.65 -10.02
N LYS A 171 5.15 -9.72 -10.79
CA LYS A 171 5.99 -10.93 -10.83
C LYS A 171 6.29 -11.48 -9.43
N GLY A 172 5.30 -11.50 -8.54
CA GLY A 172 5.46 -11.97 -7.16
C GLY A 172 6.17 -10.99 -6.21
N ARG A 173 6.36 -9.72 -6.59
CA ARG A 173 6.69 -8.61 -5.66
C ARG A 173 5.43 -8.11 -4.94
N LEU A 174 4.60 -9.04 -4.49
CA LEU A 174 3.41 -8.79 -3.69
C LEU A 174 3.74 -9.13 -2.24
N MET A 175 3.51 -8.17 -1.35
CA MET A 175 3.63 -8.33 0.09
C MET A 175 2.23 -8.27 0.70
N ILE A 176 1.93 -9.21 1.59
CA ILE A 176 0.68 -9.22 2.34
C ILE A 176 1.06 -9.30 3.81
N MET A 177 0.42 -8.49 4.65
CA MET A 177 0.75 -8.34 6.07
C MET A 177 0.78 -9.68 6.80
N ASN A 178 -0.24 -10.52 6.59
CA ASN A 178 -0.25 -11.89 7.07
C ASN A 178 -0.76 -12.82 5.94
N THR A 179 -0.02 -13.89 5.65
CA THR A 179 -0.41 -14.91 4.66
C THR A 179 -0.81 -16.24 5.27
N ASP A 180 -0.78 -16.35 6.60
CA ASP A 180 -1.09 -17.59 7.30
C ASP A 180 -2.54 -18.00 7.02
N ASN A 181 -2.72 -19.28 6.71
CA ASN A 181 -4.01 -19.88 6.36
C ASN A 181 -4.76 -19.17 5.20
N LEU A 182 -4.07 -18.39 4.35
CA LEU A 182 -4.64 -17.83 3.14
C LEU A 182 -4.39 -18.72 1.93
N PHE A 183 -5.43 -18.93 1.13
CA PHE A 183 -5.41 -19.79 -0.04
C PHE A 183 -5.96 -19.07 -1.29
N LEU A 184 -5.35 -19.33 -2.44
CA LEU A 184 -5.76 -18.74 -3.72
C LEU A 184 -6.94 -19.49 -4.36
N ASP A 185 -7.26 -20.68 -3.87
CA ASP A 185 -8.39 -21.50 -4.27
C ASP A 185 -9.43 -21.60 -3.13
N PHE A 186 -10.58 -22.23 -3.41
CA PHE A 186 -11.65 -22.41 -2.42
C PHE A 186 -11.52 -23.71 -1.61
N ASN A 187 -10.65 -24.64 -2.05
CA ASN A 187 -10.51 -25.96 -1.44
C ASN A 187 -9.29 -26.03 -0.50
N ASN A 188 -8.64 -24.89 -0.23
CA ASN A 188 -7.46 -24.76 0.60
C ASN A 188 -6.27 -25.62 0.16
N GLN A 189 -6.10 -25.78 -1.15
CA GLN A 189 -5.01 -26.57 -1.75
C GLN A 189 -3.86 -25.70 -2.27
N GLU A 190 -4.09 -24.41 -2.46
CA GLU A 190 -3.13 -23.48 -3.03
C GLU A 190 -2.75 -22.38 -2.01
N PRO A 191 -1.80 -22.63 -1.09
CA PRO A 191 -1.33 -21.62 -0.16
C PRO A 191 -0.90 -20.35 -0.89
N LEU A 192 -1.41 -19.21 -0.43
CA LEU A 192 -1.20 -17.93 -1.12
C LEU A 192 0.29 -17.55 -1.16
N ILE A 193 1.02 -17.79 -0.08
CA ILE A 193 2.45 -17.53 0.00
C ILE A 193 3.24 -18.29 -1.08
N ASP A 194 2.84 -19.52 -1.40
CA ASP A 194 3.50 -20.34 -2.41
C ASP A 194 3.20 -19.83 -3.81
N LYS A 195 1.97 -19.36 -4.06
CA LYS A 195 1.61 -18.72 -5.33
C LYS A 195 2.33 -17.38 -5.54
N ILE A 196 2.55 -16.60 -4.47
CA ILE A 196 3.38 -15.39 -4.54
C ILE A 196 4.82 -15.77 -4.93
N LYS A 197 5.39 -16.81 -4.29
CA LYS A 197 6.74 -17.31 -4.62
C LYS A 197 6.83 -17.84 -6.06
N ASP A 198 5.81 -18.55 -6.53
CA ASP A 198 5.71 -19.01 -7.92
C ASP A 198 5.72 -17.85 -8.90
N GLY A 199 5.02 -16.75 -8.59
CA GLY A 199 5.06 -15.52 -9.39
C GLY A 199 6.48 -15.00 -9.63
N ARG A 200 7.37 -15.16 -8.65
CA ARG A 200 8.78 -14.74 -8.73
C ARG A 200 9.58 -15.54 -9.75
N LYS A 201 9.12 -16.74 -10.16
CA LYS A 201 9.73 -17.52 -11.25
C LYS A 201 9.60 -16.84 -12.62
N ASN A 202 8.67 -15.89 -12.76
CA ASN A 202 8.53 -15.08 -13.99
C ASN A 202 9.49 -13.89 -14.05
N MET A 203 10.32 -13.68 -13.03
CA MET A 203 11.41 -12.71 -13.08
C MET A 203 12.53 -13.22 -14.01
N SER A 204 13.11 -12.31 -14.80
CA SER A 204 14.40 -12.57 -15.43
C SER A 204 15.48 -12.80 -14.37
N LYS A 205 16.60 -13.43 -14.74
CA LYS A 205 17.73 -13.64 -13.82
C LYS A 205 18.17 -12.35 -13.13
N LYS A 206 18.31 -11.26 -13.89
CA LYS A 206 18.68 -9.94 -13.35
C LYS A 206 17.65 -9.44 -12.33
N GLU A 207 16.36 -9.50 -12.65
CA GLU A 207 15.29 -9.07 -11.74
C GLU A 207 15.26 -9.91 -10.46
N ALA A 208 15.48 -11.23 -10.55
CA ALA A 208 15.51 -12.12 -9.40
C ALA A 208 16.73 -11.84 -8.49
N ASP A 209 17.90 -11.60 -9.08
CA ASP A 209 19.12 -11.24 -8.34
C ASP A 209 18.97 -9.88 -7.64
N GLU A 210 18.40 -8.88 -8.33
CA GLU A 210 18.05 -7.59 -7.74
C GLU A 210 17.01 -7.73 -6.63
N PHE A 211 15.95 -8.51 -6.85
CA PHE A 211 14.91 -8.73 -5.85
C PHE A 211 15.49 -9.33 -4.57
N LYS A 212 16.29 -10.41 -4.69
CA LYS A 212 16.96 -11.05 -3.55
C LYS A 212 17.92 -10.11 -2.83
N LYS A 213 18.66 -9.28 -3.58
CA LYS A 213 19.63 -8.35 -3.01
C LYS A 213 18.97 -7.24 -2.19
N TYR A 214 17.77 -6.80 -2.59
CA TYR A 214 17.10 -5.63 -2.00
C TYR A 214 15.88 -5.98 -1.14
N LEU A 215 15.53 -7.25 -1.05
CA LEU A 215 14.54 -7.77 -0.11
C LEU A 215 15.21 -8.05 1.23
N LYS A 216 14.61 -7.52 2.30
CA LYS A 216 14.96 -7.85 3.67
C LYS A 216 13.68 -8.25 4.39
N GLU A 217 13.63 -9.49 4.81
CA GLU A 217 12.54 -10.04 5.62
C GLU A 217 13.07 -10.30 7.03
N THR A 218 12.31 -9.86 8.02
CA THR A 218 12.55 -10.10 9.44
C THR A 218 11.23 -10.50 10.07
N GLU A 219 11.26 -10.93 11.33
CA GLU A 219 10.03 -11.20 12.09
C GLU A 219 9.12 -9.97 12.20
N LEU A 220 9.69 -8.76 12.24
CA LEU A 220 8.94 -7.52 12.51
C LEU A 220 8.53 -6.75 11.24
N TYR A 221 9.27 -6.93 10.14
CA TYR A 221 9.00 -6.19 8.92
C TYR A 221 9.54 -6.89 7.68
N ILE A 222 8.89 -6.56 6.57
CA ILE A 222 9.36 -6.79 5.22
C ILE A 222 9.74 -5.44 4.63
N GLN A 223 10.96 -5.34 4.11
CA GLN A 223 11.44 -4.18 3.38
C GLN A 223 11.87 -4.63 1.99
N TYR A 224 11.45 -3.89 0.96
CA TYR A 224 12.01 -4.03 -0.36
C TYR A 224 12.39 -2.66 -0.93
N THR A 225 13.62 -2.57 -1.41
CA THR A 225 14.12 -1.36 -2.06
C THR A 225 14.00 -1.49 -3.57
N VAL A 226 13.09 -0.72 -4.17
CA VAL A 226 13.03 -0.57 -5.62
C VAL A 226 14.17 0.33 -6.06
N LYS A 227 15.17 -0.21 -6.78
CA LYS A 227 16.23 0.63 -7.34
C LYS A 227 15.69 1.42 -8.53
N GLY A 228 15.80 2.75 -8.41
CA GLY A 228 15.74 3.68 -9.54
C GLY A 228 16.66 3.22 -10.67
N LYS A 229 16.27 3.46 -11.91
CA LYS A 229 17.26 3.52 -13.00
C LYS A 229 18.02 4.84 -12.89
#